data_AF-A0A1C6FMJ1-F1
#
_entry.id   AF-A0A1C6FMJ1-F1
#
_cell.length_a   1.000
_cell.length_b   1.000
_cell.length_c   1.000
_cell.angle_alpha   90.00
_cell.angle_beta   90.00
_cell.angle_gamma   90.00
#
_symmetry.space_group_name_H-M   'P 1'
#
loop_
_entity.id
_entity.type
_entity.pdbx_description
1 polymer ?
#
loop_
_entity_poly.entity_id
_entity_poly.type
_entity_poly.pdbx_seq_one_letter_code
_entity_poly.pdbx_strand_id
1 'polypeptide(L)'
;MERLTKEYIDLLNSPGNASDHFWELEKRIKQDKKNPGVLIELRRSTAIWDIAIYVGNKVITLDELEGFSEDLIDAVKLILSR
;
A
#
# COMPACT_ATOMS: atom_id res chain seq x y z
N MET A 1 -0.84 7.94 -6.20
CA MET A 1 -0.07 7.64 -7.42
C MET A 1 0.65 8.84 -8.00
N GLU A 2 0.00 9.99 -8.23
CA GLU A 2 0.64 11.17 -8.84
C GLU A 2 1.92 11.65 -8.13
N ARG A 3 1.94 11.61 -6.79
CA ARG A 3 3.13 11.93 -6.00
C ARG A 3 4.33 11.04 -6.34
N LEU A 4 4.11 9.72 -6.41
CA LEU A 4 5.17 8.75 -6.73
C LEU A 4 5.67 8.94 -8.16
N THR A 5 4.75 9.21 -9.10
CA THR A 5 5.12 9.48 -10.50
C THR A 5 6.03 10.71 -10.60
N LYS A 6 5.74 11.78 -9.86
CA LYS A 6 6.63 12.96 -9.79
C LYS A 6 7.99 12.60 -9.20
N GLU A 7 8.02 11.87 -8.08
CA GLU A 7 9.27 11.42 -7.45
C GLU A 7 10.13 10.56 -8.40
N TYR A 8 9.52 9.69 -9.21
CA TYR A 8 10.24 8.89 -10.21
C TYR A 8 10.81 9.73 -11.35
N ILE A 9 10.05 10.74 -11.82
CA ILE A 9 10.50 11.66 -12.85
C ILE A 9 11.69 12.48 -12.33
N ASP A 10 11.63 12.97 -11.09
CA ASP A 10 12.72 13.72 -10.48
C ASP A 10 13.98 12.86 -10.30
N LEU A 11 13.82 11.59 -9.92
CA LEU A 11 14.92 10.62 -9.82
C LEU A 11 15.59 10.39 -11.18
N LEU A 12 14.80 10.19 -12.24
CA LEU A 12 15.31 9.98 -13.60
C LEU A 12 15.94 11.23 -14.22
N ASN A 13 15.49 12.43 -13.82
CA ASN A 13 16.04 13.70 -14.28
C ASN A 13 17.26 14.15 -13.46
N SER A 14 17.62 13.43 -12.40
CA SER A 14 18.78 13.78 -11.58
C SER A 14 20.10 13.59 -12.36
N PRO A 15 21.16 14.34 -12.05
CA PRO A 15 22.46 14.15 -12.70
C PRO A 15 23.09 12.81 -12.29
N GLY A 16 23.63 12.06 -13.25
CA GLY A 16 24.26 10.76 -12.98
C GLY A 16 24.27 9.84 -14.20
N ASN A 17 24.77 8.62 -14.02
CA ASN A 17 24.71 7.60 -15.06
C ASN A 17 23.31 6.98 -15.13
N ALA A 18 22.82 6.78 -16.36
CA ALA A 18 21.51 6.15 -16.59
C ALA A 18 21.38 4.75 -15.96
N SER A 19 22.49 4.01 -15.84
CA SER A 19 22.52 2.70 -15.17
C SER A 19 22.16 2.80 -13.69
N ASP A 20 22.66 3.82 -13.00
CA ASP A 20 22.45 3.98 -11.55
C ASP A 20 21.01 4.41 -11.29
N HIS A 21 20.49 5.33 -12.10
CA HIS A 21 19.08 5.72 -12.06
C HIS A 21 18.14 4.54 -12.31
N PHE A 22 18.47 3.66 -13.26
CA PHE A 22 17.67 2.47 -13.53
C PHE A 22 17.59 1.55 -12.31
N TRP A 23 18.73 1.23 -11.69
CA TRP A 23 18.76 0.35 -10.53
C TRP A 23 18.10 0.98 -9.29
N GLU A 24 18.26 2.28 -9.10
CA GLU A 24 17.63 2.98 -7.98
C GLU A 24 16.12 3.08 -8.15
N LEU A 25 15.65 3.35 -9.37
CA LEU A 25 14.23 3.31 -9.71
C LEU A 25 13.65 1.90 -9.51
N GLU A 26 14.34 0.85 -9.96
CA GLU A 26 13.89 -0.53 -9.80
C GLU A 26 13.72 -0.92 -8.32
N LYS A 27 14.69 -0.53 -7.50
CA LYS A 27 14.65 -0.72 -6.05
C LYS A 27 13.48 0.03 -5.42
N ARG A 28 13.25 1.28 -5.83
CA ARG A 28 12.17 2.13 -5.34
C ARG A 28 10.80 1.56 -5.71
N ILE A 29 10.59 1.18 -6.97
CA ILE A 29 9.37 0.54 -7.45
C ILE A 29 9.08 -0.75 -6.69
N LYS A 30 10.10 -1.58 -6.40
CA LYS A 30 9.91 -2.80 -5.59
C LYS A 30 9.45 -2.51 -4.15
N GLN A 31 9.88 -1.40 -3.57
CA GLN A 31 9.41 -0.97 -2.25
C GLN A 31 7.99 -0.41 -2.33
N ASP A 32 7.74 0.47 -3.29
CA ASP A 32 6.43 1.13 -3.45
C ASP A 32 5.34 0.13 -3.83
N LYS A 33 5.68 -0.95 -4.57
CA LYS A 33 4.77 -2.09 -4.82
C LYS A 33 4.26 -2.79 -3.57
N LYS A 34 4.96 -2.68 -2.43
CA LYS A 34 4.50 -3.24 -1.16
C LYS A 34 3.46 -2.35 -0.48
N ASN A 35 3.34 -1.10 -0.93
CA ASN A 35 2.33 -0.20 -0.40
C ASN A 35 0.96 -0.56 -1.02
N PRO A 36 -0.07 -0.80 -0.19
CA PRO A 36 -1.41 -1.09 -0.68
C PRO A 36 -2.03 0.03 -1.52
N GLY A 37 -1.53 1.26 -1.44
CA GLY A 37 -1.92 2.34 -2.36
C GLY A 37 -1.40 2.19 -3.81
N VAL A 38 -0.56 1.20 -4.09
CA VAL A 38 0.06 0.94 -5.40
C VAL A 38 -0.36 -0.41 -5.96
N LEU A 39 -0.33 -1.46 -5.15
CA LEU A 39 -0.76 -2.81 -5.54
C LEU A 39 -1.63 -3.43 -4.44
N ILE A 40 -2.83 -3.84 -4.83
CA ILE A 40 -3.76 -4.59 -3.99
C ILE A 40 -3.89 -6.00 -4.57
N GLU A 41 -3.42 -7.00 -3.84
CA GLU A 41 -3.63 -8.41 -4.17
C GLU A 41 -4.57 -9.02 -3.12
N LEU A 42 -5.84 -9.18 -3.48
CA LEU A 42 -6.86 -9.73 -2.59
C LEU A 42 -6.97 -11.24 -2.78
N ARG A 43 -6.74 -12.01 -1.72
CA ARG A 43 -7.06 -13.44 -1.68
C ARG A 43 -8.14 -13.68 -0.64
N ARG A 44 -9.12 -14.52 -0.95
CA ARG A 44 -10.23 -14.80 -0.02
C ARG A 44 -9.73 -15.27 1.35
N SER A 45 -8.63 -16.03 1.40
CA SER A 45 -8.04 -16.53 2.65
C SER A 45 -7.33 -15.46 3.49
N THR A 46 -6.93 -14.33 2.90
CA THR A 46 -6.19 -13.24 3.59
C THR A 46 -7.02 -11.97 3.73
N ALA A 47 -8.23 -11.93 3.19
CA ALA A 47 -9.04 -10.71 3.10
C ALA A 47 -9.20 -9.95 4.43
N ILE A 48 -9.38 -10.64 5.56
CA ILE A 48 -9.50 -9.99 6.89
C ILE A 48 -8.19 -9.27 7.27
N TRP A 49 -7.04 -9.91 7.03
CA TRP A 49 -5.73 -9.30 7.26
C TRP A 49 -5.48 -8.12 6.33
N ASP A 50 -5.86 -8.27 5.05
CA ASP A 50 -5.71 -7.22 4.04
C ASP A 50 -6.53 -5.98 4.43
N ILE A 51 -7.79 -6.17 4.84
CA ILE A 51 -8.65 -5.09 5.35
C ILE A 51 -8.03 -4.41 6.57
N ALA A 52 -7.54 -5.17 7.54
CA ALA A 52 -6.90 -4.61 8.73
C ALA A 52 -5.64 -3.79 8.38
N ILE A 53 -4.81 -4.29 7.44
CA ILE A 53 -3.65 -3.55 6.93
C ILE A 53 -4.09 -2.25 6.24
N TYR A 54 -5.19 -2.26 5.50
CA TYR A 54 -5.68 -1.06 4.80
C TYR A 54 -6.21 -0.01 5.78
N VAL A 55 -6.94 -0.43 6.81
CA VAL A 55 -7.37 0.48 7.90
C VAL A 55 -6.15 1.04 8.64
N GLY A 56 -5.18 0.18 9.01
CA GLY A 56 -3.97 0.61 9.72
C GLY A 56 -3.11 1.59 8.92
N ASN A 57 -3.03 1.39 7.60
CA ASN A 57 -2.34 2.30 6.68
C ASN A 57 -3.18 3.53 6.28
N LYS A 58 -4.39 3.69 6.84
CA LYS A 58 -5.33 4.79 6.55
C LYS A 58 -5.68 4.89 5.06
N VAL A 59 -5.68 3.75 4.36
CA VAL A 59 -6.16 3.64 2.98
C VAL A 59 -7.68 3.66 2.97
N ILE A 60 -8.29 3.06 3.99
CA ILE A 60 -9.73 3.10 4.28
C ILE A 60 -9.93 3.40 5.78
N THR A 61 -11.14 3.78 6.14
CA THR A 61 -11.57 4.05 7.51
C THR A 61 -12.42 2.91 8.07
N LEU A 62 -12.58 2.86 9.40
CA LEU A 62 -13.51 1.91 10.03
C LEU A 62 -14.97 2.20 9.66
N ASP A 63 -15.30 3.46 9.41
CA ASP A 63 -16.65 3.88 9.01
C ASP A 63 -17.00 3.34 7.61
N GLU A 64 -16.01 3.22 6.72
CA GLU A 64 -16.19 2.58 5.41
C GLU A 64 -16.44 1.06 5.48
N LEU A 65 -16.31 0.45 6.66
CA LEU A 65 -16.72 -0.95 6.90
C LEU A 65 -18.18 -1.07 7.39
N GLU A 66 -18.92 0.04 7.49
CA GLU A 66 -20.33 0.03 7.83
C GLU A 66 -21.13 -0.76 6.77
N GLY A 67 -21.86 -1.79 7.20
CA GLY A 67 -22.60 -2.72 6.33
C GLY A 67 -21.95 -4.09 6.13
N PHE A 68 -20.73 -4.30 6.62
CA PHE A 68 -20.15 -5.64 6.78
C PHE A 68 -20.65 -6.33 8.05
N SER A 69 -20.42 -7.64 8.17
CA SER A 69 -20.79 -8.40 9.37
C SER A 69 -20.02 -7.92 10.60
N GLU A 70 -20.67 -7.91 11.77
CA GLU A 70 -20.05 -7.55 13.05
C GLU A 70 -18.79 -8.38 13.32
N ASP A 71 -18.84 -9.70 13.05
CA ASP A 71 -17.68 -10.61 13.19
C ASP A 71 -16.44 -10.12 12.42
N LEU A 72 -16.63 -9.54 11.22
CA LEU A 72 -15.53 -9.06 10.40
C LEU A 72 -14.96 -7.77 10.99
N ILE A 73 -15.84 -6.86 11.37
CA ILE A 73 -15.46 -5.57 11.97
C ILE A 73 -14.68 -5.78 13.26
N ASP A 74 -15.14 -6.72 14.11
CA ASP A 74 -14.49 -7.04 15.37
C ASP A 74 -13.15 -7.76 15.17
N ALA A 75 -13.05 -8.66 14.19
CA ALA A 75 -11.77 -9.28 13.83
C ALA A 75 -10.73 -8.24 13.37
N VAL A 76 -11.14 -7.25 12.57
CA VAL A 76 -10.27 -6.16 12.11
C VAL A 76 -9.83 -5.29 13.29
N LYS A 77 -10.74 -4.90 14.19
CA LYS A 77 -10.40 -4.13 15.40
C LYS A 77 -9.41 -4.89 16.30
N LEU A 78 -9.59 -6.20 16.46
CA LEU A 78 -8.69 -7.03 17.25
C LEU A 78 -7.27 -7.04 16.67
N ILE A 79 -7.14 -7.15 15.33
CA ILE A 79 -5.84 -7.10 14.65
C ILE A 79 -5.17 -5.73 14.85
N LEU A 80 -5.93 -4.63 14.77
CA LEU A 80 -5.41 -3.26 14.94
C LEU A 80 -5.02 -2.93 16.38
N SER A 81 -5.61 -3.63 17.37
CA SER A 81 -5.31 -3.44 18.80
C SER A 81 -3.99 -4.10 19.24
N ARG A 82 -3.31 -4.80 18.33
CA ARG A 82 -2.14 -5.63 18.58
C ARG A 82 -0.85 -4.92 18.18
#